data_AF-A0A1I0NCW9-F1
#
_entry.id   AF-A0A1I0NCW9-F1
#
_cell.length_a   1.000
_cell.length_b   1.000
_cell.length_c   1.000
_cell.angle_alpha   90.00
_cell.angle_beta   90.00
_cell.angle_gamma   90.00
#
_symmetry.space_group_name_H-M   'P 1'
#
loop_
_entity.id
_entity.type
_entity.pdbx_description
1 polymer ?
#
loop_
_entity_poly.entity_id
_entity_poly.type
_entity_poly.pdbx_seq_one_letter_code
_entity_poly.pdbx_strand_id
1 'polypeptide(L)'
;MKKYLMTGLAAIALAATTASCSKNEDLYNSNAEIDQQKQAYSDAFKAKYGTIASNHTWGFDKVRTRTRAADTDAKLWAGKSEYEGIVIPKPINQGGNPNEAAEVIAEFSKVRREPSPINLNFTDFFVQQVYKGVASYSSWKKQDGTVQTGIVGSNQMDQLACGPNHDHIRNFNYGDYSGGKYDQVWTGALSGPNLNTDKVYQDDQMMLMVGSSTSQFSFHNSWSEPQHWYDHNYYILEWKGSYYVGFDFESESNETQQVGKGYLKGDKFVDRDYIFNDWIVKITPAYPVNEPDKVVKETGRIICEDLGTVDDFDFNDIVFDATIYTDGTCDITILSAGGTLDVTVAGEDIHSHTGTMNTNCNYALPTKTGYARLIDIPIVVSKKNNAGEVVSYELAATAGAAPQKICVPKSYKWCVERTNIEEAHPQFTNWVNKNDIDTWATNYVVGKVIE
;
A
#
# COMPACT_ATOMS: atom_id res chain seq x y z
N MET A 1 12.23 8.23 63.01
CA MET A 1 12.67 8.12 61.60
C MET A 1 12.38 6.70 61.12
N LYS A 2 11.35 6.53 60.29
CA LYS A 2 11.07 5.30 59.53
C LYS A 2 11.35 5.64 58.07
N LYS A 3 12.25 4.91 57.40
CA LYS A 3 12.41 4.94 55.95
C LYS A 3 11.80 3.66 55.40
N TYR A 4 10.77 3.82 54.57
CA TYR A 4 10.10 2.74 53.87
C TYR A 4 10.92 2.41 52.61
N LEU A 5 11.37 1.15 52.52
CA LEU A 5 12.04 0.57 51.36
C LEU A 5 10.97 0.02 50.41
N MET A 6 11.18 0.23 49.11
CA MET A 6 10.26 -0.09 48.02
C MET A 6 9.93 -1.60 47.93
N THR A 7 8.63 -1.89 47.86
CA THR A 7 8.01 -3.08 47.26
C THR A 7 7.99 -2.93 45.73
N GLY A 8 8.20 -3.90 44.85
CA GLY A 8 8.56 -5.31 44.96
C GLY A 8 8.67 -5.84 43.51
N LEU A 9 9.82 -6.44 43.18
CA LEU A 9 10.02 -7.22 41.96
C LEU A 9 9.65 -8.68 42.28
N ALA A 10 8.66 -9.23 41.59
CA ALA A 10 8.31 -10.64 41.70
C ALA A 10 9.30 -11.48 40.90
N ALA A 11 10.19 -12.17 41.61
CA ALA A 11 11.07 -13.18 41.04
C ALA A 11 10.27 -14.47 40.79
N ILE A 12 10.12 -14.86 39.53
CA ILE A 12 9.67 -16.21 39.17
C ILE A 12 10.92 -17.11 39.14
N ALA A 13 11.08 -17.91 40.20
CA ALA A 13 12.02 -19.01 40.23
C ALA A 13 11.40 -20.21 39.51
N LEU A 14 11.96 -20.64 38.37
CA LEU A 14 11.68 -21.95 37.79
C LEU A 14 12.88 -22.87 37.96
N ALA A 15 12.58 -24.04 38.51
CA ALA A 15 13.51 -25.06 38.97
C ALA A 15 14.28 -25.73 37.82
N ALA A 16 15.58 -25.93 38.05
CA ALA A 16 16.44 -26.79 37.25
C ALA A 16 15.96 -28.26 37.33
N THR A 17 15.63 -28.87 36.20
CA THR A 17 15.55 -30.33 36.07
C THR A 17 16.68 -30.82 35.18
N THR A 18 17.65 -31.48 35.81
CA THR A 18 18.79 -32.14 35.17
C THR A 18 18.47 -33.60 34.80
N ALA A 19 18.66 -33.98 33.53
CA ALA A 19 19.00 -35.32 33.02
C ALA A 19 19.23 -35.17 31.50
N SER A 20 20.22 -35.71 30.79
CA SER A 20 21.16 -36.82 31.00
C SER A 20 22.34 -36.68 30.00
N CYS A 21 23.46 -37.32 30.30
CA CYS A 21 24.77 -37.27 29.64
C CYS A 21 24.81 -37.63 28.14
N SER A 22 25.44 -36.78 27.33
CA SER A 22 26.36 -37.20 26.26
C SER A 22 27.44 -36.15 26.03
N LYS A 23 28.69 -36.62 26.19
CA LYS A 23 30.03 -36.08 25.88
C LYS A 23 30.16 -34.69 25.22
N ASN A 24 30.89 -33.83 25.93
CA ASN A 24 31.85 -32.84 25.42
C ASN A 24 31.28 -31.80 24.43
N GLU A 25 30.60 -30.78 24.95
CA GLU A 25 30.31 -29.57 24.17
C GLU A 25 30.59 -28.32 25.02
N ASP A 26 31.22 -27.34 24.38
CA ASP A 26 31.74 -26.10 24.96
C ASP A 26 30.71 -25.38 25.86
N LEU A 27 31.04 -25.27 27.15
CA LEU A 27 30.16 -24.77 28.22
C LEU A 27 30.02 -23.24 28.28
N TYR A 28 30.06 -22.54 27.15
CA TYR A 28 29.68 -21.12 27.09
C TYR A 28 29.15 -20.75 25.71
N ASN A 29 27.84 -20.92 25.49
CA ASN A 29 27.16 -20.27 24.39
C ASN A 29 26.81 -18.84 24.84
N SER A 30 27.62 -17.85 24.45
CA SER A 30 27.39 -16.43 24.76
C SER A 30 26.03 -15.90 24.25
N ASN A 31 25.35 -16.64 23.37
CA ASN A 31 24.02 -16.31 22.86
C ASN A 31 22.87 -17.03 23.59
N ALA A 32 23.14 -17.93 24.54
CA ALA A 32 22.08 -18.69 25.24
C ALA A 32 21.09 -17.79 26.00
N GLU A 33 21.56 -16.65 26.54
CA GLU A 33 20.70 -15.66 27.19
C GLU A 33 19.77 -14.95 26.19
N ILE A 34 20.25 -14.70 24.97
CA ILE A 34 19.42 -14.11 23.89
C ILE A 34 18.37 -15.12 23.44
N ASP A 35 18.74 -16.39 23.27
CA ASP A 35 17.82 -17.43 22.85
C ASP A 35 16.71 -17.64 23.90
N GLN A 36 17.06 -17.62 25.19
CA GLN A 36 16.09 -17.64 26.29
C GLN A 36 15.16 -16.42 26.27
N GLN A 37 15.68 -15.22 26.02
CA GLN A 37 14.88 -13.99 25.90
C GLN A 37 13.90 -14.08 24.72
N LYS A 38 14.38 -14.53 23.55
CA LYS A 38 13.54 -14.71 22.34
C LYS A 38 12.43 -15.73 22.58
N GLN A 39 12.73 -16.80 23.32
CA GLN A 39 11.74 -17.81 23.70
C GLN A 39 10.72 -17.24 24.69
N ALA A 40 11.16 -16.53 25.73
CA ALA A 40 10.27 -15.90 26.70
C ALA A 40 9.34 -14.86 26.06
N TYR A 41 9.85 -14.03 25.15
CA TYR A 41 9.06 -13.12 24.33
C TYR A 41 8.02 -13.88 23.50
N SER A 42 8.42 -14.94 22.81
CA SER A 42 7.52 -15.77 21.99
C SER A 42 6.39 -16.40 22.81
N ASP A 43 6.71 -16.89 24.02
CA ASP A 43 5.73 -17.48 24.92
C ASP A 43 4.76 -16.42 25.48
N ALA A 44 5.26 -15.25 25.85
CA ALA A 44 4.44 -14.13 26.31
C ALA A 44 3.52 -13.60 25.18
N PHE A 45 4.04 -13.44 23.96
CA PHE A 45 3.25 -13.02 22.80
C PHE A 45 2.11 -13.99 22.52
N LYS A 46 2.39 -15.30 22.52
CA LYS A 46 1.36 -16.35 22.33
C LYS A 46 0.36 -16.39 23.49
N ALA A 47 0.82 -16.19 24.72
CA ALA A 47 -0.07 -16.12 25.88
C ALA A 47 -1.06 -14.94 25.77
N LYS A 48 -0.62 -13.81 25.20
CA LYS A 48 -1.44 -12.61 25.03
C LYS A 48 -2.36 -12.68 23.80
N TYR A 49 -1.83 -13.04 22.63
CA TYR A 49 -2.55 -12.94 21.34
C TYR A 49 -3.11 -14.26 20.81
N GLY A 50 -2.72 -15.40 21.38
CA GLY A 50 -3.18 -16.73 20.99
C GLY A 50 -2.34 -17.39 19.90
N THR A 51 -2.98 -18.26 19.12
CA THR A 51 -2.31 -19.08 18.11
C THR A 51 -2.00 -18.27 16.85
N ILE A 52 -0.72 -18.11 16.55
CA ILE A 52 -0.26 -17.47 15.32
C ILE A 52 -0.55 -18.40 14.13
N ALA A 53 -1.18 -17.88 13.08
CA ALA A 53 -1.37 -18.62 11.84
C ALA A 53 -0.01 -18.99 11.21
N SER A 54 0.17 -20.23 10.77
CA SER A 54 1.48 -20.74 10.31
C SER A 54 2.02 -20.05 9.06
N ASN A 55 1.12 -19.47 8.24
CA ASN A 55 1.47 -18.70 7.05
C ASN A 55 1.53 -17.18 7.30
N HIS A 56 1.47 -16.74 8.56
CA HIS A 56 1.46 -15.31 8.89
C HIS A 56 2.83 -14.68 8.68
N THR A 57 2.94 -13.77 7.71
CA THR A 57 4.19 -13.18 7.21
C THR A 57 4.49 -11.79 7.79
N TRP A 58 3.65 -11.33 8.71
CA TRP A 58 3.81 -10.03 9.39
C TRP A 58 3.84 -8.83 8.45
N GLY A 59 3.14 -8.97 7.30
CA GLY A 59 2.96 -7.92 6.32
C GLY A 59 4.10 -7.72 5.34
N PHE A 60 5.14 -8.56 5.39
CA PHE A 60 6.28 -8.49 4.48
C PHE A 60 6.03 -9.15 3.12
N ASP A 61 5.00 -10.00 2.98
CA ASP A 61 4.59 -10.60 1.69
C ASP A 61 3.73 -9.67 0.81
N LYS A 62 3.18 -8.61 1.39
CA LYS A 62 2.42 -7.61 0.67
C LYS A 62 3.39 -6.57 0.13
N VAL A 63 3.45 -6.41 -1.19
CA VAL A 63 4.01 -5.20 -1.79
C VAL A 63 3.06 -4.06 -1.40
N ARG A 64 3.40 -3.35 -0.32
CA ARG A 64 2.59 -2.25 0.19
C ARG A 64 3.04 -0.98 -0.51
N THR A 65 2.07 -0.22 -0.99
CA THR A 65 2.25 1.18 -1.36
C THR A 65 1.26 1.99 -0.51
N ARG A 66 1.67 3.19 -0.13
CA ARG A 66 1.18 3.99 1.03
C ARG A 66 -0.34 3.98 1.24
N THR A 67 -0.91 3.16 2.12
CA THR A 67 -2.35 3.25 2.46
C THR A 67 -2.62 4.50 3.33
N ARG A 68 -3.83 5.10 3.31
CA ARG A 68 -4.33 6.13 4.25
C ARG A 68 -5.52 5.60 5.05
N ALA A 69 -5.72 6.15 6.25
CA ALA A 69 -6.93 5.97 7.06
C ALA A 69 -8.15 6.61 6.38
N ALA A 70 -9.33 5.99 6.57
CA ALA A 70 -10.58 6.39 5.96
C ALA A 70 -10.98 7.81 6.39
N ASP A 71 -10.86 8.77 5.47
CA ASP A 71 -11.50 10.08 5.56
C ASP A 71 -12.62 10.08 4.53
N THR A 72 -13.86 10.00 5.02
CA THR A 72 -15.08 9.97 4.20
C THR A 72 -15.34 11.27 3.43
N ASP A 73 -14.60 12.35 3.73
CA ASP A 73 -14.72 13.66 3.06
C ASP A 73 -13.41 14.10 2.35
N ALA A 74 -12.36 13.27 2.36
CA ALA A 74 -11.12 13.59 1.67
C ALA A 74 -11.34 13.68 0.16
N LYS A 75 -10.98 14.83 -0.41
CA LYS A 75 -10.80 15.00 -1.85
C LYS A 75 -9.68 14.07 -2.32
N LEU A 76 -10.01 12.94 -2.96
CA LEU A 76 -9.05 11.91 -3.46
C LEU A 76 -8.27 12.34 -4.73
N TRP A 77 -8.25 13.64 -4.99
CA TRP A 77 -7.67 14.27 -6.17
C TRP A 77 -6.71 15.36 -5.71
N ALA A 78 -5.55 15.43 -6.35
CA ALA A 78 -4.53 16.40 -5.99
C ALA A 78 -5.01 17.86 -6.17
N GLY A 79 -4.87 18.67 -5.13
CA GLY A 79 -4.90 20.13 -5.23
C GLY A 79 -3.56 20.68 -5.74
N LYS A 80 -3.49 22.00 -5.94
CA LYS A 80 -2.29 22.68 -6.48
C LYS A 80 -1.04 22.38 -5.64
N SER A 81 -1.18 22.37 -4.32
CA SER A 81 -0.11 22.08 -3.35
C SER A 81 0.40 20.64 -3.43
N GLU A 82 -0.44 19.69 -3.85
CA GLU A 82 -0.08 18.27 -3.92
C GLU A 82 0.71 17.95 -5.20
N TYR A 83 0.59 18.78 -6.24
CA TYR A 83 1.48 18.74 -7.40
C TYR A 83 2.84 19.39 -7.12
N GLU A 84 2.95 20.28 -6.13
CA GLU A 84 4.22 20.92 -5.77
C GLU A 84 5.18 19.88 -5.18
N GLY A 85 6.27 19.61 -5.90
CA GLY A 85 7.25 18.62 -5.46
C GLY A 85 6.97 17.20 -5.90
N ILE A 86 6.07 16.95 -6.86
CA ILE A 86 5.91 15.65 -7.56
C ILE A 86 6.38 15.71 -9.02
N VAL A 87 7.11 14.68 -9.47
CA VAL A 87 7.53 14.48 -10.86
C VAL A 87 6.30 14.12 -11.67
N ILE A 88 5.96 15.00 -12.62
CA ILE A 88 4.90 14.74 -13.59
C ILE A 88 5.50 13.83 -14.67
N PRO A 89 4.96 12.62 -14.90
CA PRO A 89 5.46 11.75 -15.94
C PRO A 89 5.21 12.38 -17.31
N LYS A 90 6.08 12.08 -18.28
CA LYS A 90 5.92 12.60 -19.63
C LYS A 90 4.64 12.02 -20.28
N PRO A 91 3.97 12.80 -21.14
CA PRO A 91 2.97 12.28 -22.07
C PRO A 91 3.48 11.04 -22.82
N ILE A 92 2.65 10.02 -23.02
CA ILE A 92 3.05 8.76 -23.70
C ILE A 92 3.65 9.01 -25.10
N ASN A 93 3.19 10.05 -25.79
CA ASN A 93 3.69 10.47 -27.11
C ASN A 93 4.98 11.31 -27.05
N GLN A 94 5.43 11.72 -25.85
CA GLN A 94 6.65 12.50 -25.60
C GLN A 94 7.68 11.72 -24.76
N GLY A 95 7.40 10.46 -24.45
CA GLY A 95 8.32 9.56 -23.77
C GLY A 95 9.52 9.15 -24.64
N GLY A 96 10.42 8.33 -24.08
CA GLY A 96 11.60 7.82 -24.80
C GLY A 96 11.30 6.88 -25.96
N ASN A 97 10.04 6.43 -26.12
CA ASN A 97 9.58 5.59 -27.22
C ASN A 97 8.33 6.19 -27.88
N PRO A 98 8.43 6.81 -29.06
CA PRO A 98 7.29 7.42 -29.75
C PRO A 98 6.24 6.39 -30.22
N ASN A 99 6.58 5.10 -30.26
CA ASN A 99 5.67 4.03 -30.67
C ASN A 99 4.98 3.33 -29.49
N GLU A 100 5.25 3.74 -28.25
CA GLU A 100 4.77 3.06 -27.04
C GLU A 100 3.25 2.83 -27.05
N ALA A 101 2.48 3.86 -27.40
CA ALA A 101 1.02 3.76 -27.48
C ALA A 101 0.57 2.70 -28.50
N ALA A 102 1.15 2.68 -29.71
CA ALA A 102 0.78 1.73 -30.75
C ALA A 102 1.12 0.28 -30.37
N GLU A 103 2.27 0.06 -29.74
CA GLU A 103 2.68 -1.25 -29.23
C GLU A 103 1.71 -1.76 -28.15
N VAL A 104 1.37 -0.89 -27.19
CA VAL A 104 0.44 -1.21 -26.10
C VAL A 104 -0.95 -1.52 -26.65
N ILE A 105 -1.46 -0.72 -27.59
CA ILE A 105 -2.75 -0.97 -28.25
C ILE A 105 -2.76 -2.35 -28.94
N ALA A 106 -1.68 -2.70 -29.65
CA ALA A 106 -1.56 -4.00 -30.30
C ALA A 106 -1.59 -5.16 -29.28
N GLU A 107 -1.00 -4.96 -28.10
CA GLU A 107 -1.04 -5.95 -27.03
C GLU A 107 -2.44 -6.11 -26.43
N PHE A 108 -3.11 -5.01 -26.13
CA PHE A 108 -4.49 -5.01 -25.61
C PHE A 108 -5.54 -5.47 -26.62
N SER A 109 -5.21 -5.46 -27.92
CA SER A 109 -6.08 -5.97 -28.99
C SER A 109 -6.13 -7.51 -29.10
N LYS A 110 -5.43 -8.24 -28.23
CA LYS A 110 -5.50 -9.71 -28.16
C LYS A 110 -6.60 -10.16 -27.18
N VAL A 111 -7.32 -11.23 -27.56
CA VAL A 111 -8.35 -11.86 -26.72
C VAL A 111 -7.72 -12.48 -25.46
N ARG A 112 -8.29 -12.18 -24.28
CA ARG A 112 -7.84 -12.70 -22.98
C ARG A 112 -9.02 -13.06 -22.08
N ARG A 113 -9.14 -14.34 -21.72
CA ARG A 113 -10.20 -14.85 -20.85
C ARG A 113 -9.77 -15.04 -19.39
N GLU A 114 -8.46 -15.04 -19.16
CA GLU A 114 -7.88 -15.18 -17.83
C GLU A 114 -7.91 -13.84 -17.08
N PRO A 115 -8.01 -13.85 -15.74
CA PRO A 115 -7.86 -12.63 -14.95
C PRO A 115 -6.47 -12.03 -15.13
N SER A 116 -6.33 -10.74 -14.83
CA SER A 116 -5.02 -10.10 -14.86
C SER A 116 -4.06 -10.78 -13.87
N PRO A 117 -2.83 -11.14 -14.27
CA PRO A 117 -1.85 -11.76 -13.40
C PRO A 117 -1.19 -10.74 -12.45
N ILE A 118 -1.43 -9.45 -12.64
CA ILE A 118 -0.75 -8.37 -11.93
C ILE A 118 -1.72 -7.72 -10.94
N ASN A 119 -1.33 -7.73 -9.67
CA ASN A 119 -1.99 -6.96 -8.62
C ASN A 119 -1.18 -5.69 -8.35
N LEU A 120 -1.63 -4.56 -8.90
CA LEU A 120 -1.06 -3.24 -8.58
C LEU A 120 -1.66 -2.73 -7.28
N ASN A 121 -0.87 -2.05 -6.45
CA ASN A 121 -1.37 -1.53 -5.17
C ASN A 121 -0.94 -0.09 -4.88
N PHE A 122 -0.68 0.72 -5.92
CA PHE A 122 -0.29 2.12 -5.74
C PHE A 122 -1.42 2.93 -5.14
N THR A 123 -1.03 3.95 -4.38
CA THR A 123 -1.97 4.82 -3.66
C THR A 123 -1.85 6.26 -4.10
N ASP A 124 -0.63 6.71 -4.39
CA ASP A 124 -0.34 7.94 -5.11
C ASP A 124 0.19 7.57 -6.50
N PHE A 125 -0.56 7.91 -7.55
CA PHE A 125 -0.22 7.54 -8.92
C PHE A 125 -0.88 8.46 -9.94
N PHE A 126 -0.21 8.63 -11.06
CA PHE A 126 -0.74 9.22 -12.26
C PHE A 126 -1.51 8.19 -13.08
N VAL A 127 -2.64 8.64 -13.59
CA VAL A 127 -3.41 7.98 -14.64
C VAL A 127 -3.35 8.85 -15.88
N GLN A 128 -2.91 8.26 -16.99
CA GLN A 128 -2.80 8.93 -18.28
C GLN A 128 -3.58 8.16 -19.34
N GLN A 129 -4.43 8.83 -20.10
CA GLN A 129 -5.15 8.19 -21.20
C GLN A 129 -4.20 7.83 -22.36
N VAL A 130 -4.32 6.60 -22.85
CA VAL A 130 -3.48 6.06 -23.93
C VAL A 130 -4.29 5.86 -25.19
N TYR A 131 -5.48 5.26 -25.08
CA TYR A 131 -6.28 4.90 -26.24
C TYR A 131 -7.77 4.86 -25.92
N LYS A 132 -8.58 5.21 -26.91
CA LYS A 132 -10.01 4.91 -26.98
C LYS A 132 -10.27 3.96 -28.13
N GLY A 133 -10.87 2.83 -27.82
CA GLY A 133 -11.30 1.84 -28.79
C GLY A 133 -12.27 2.42 -29.80
N VAL A 134 -12.12 1.94 -31.03
CA VAL A 134 -13.03 2.23 -32.14
C VAL A 134 -13.85 0.99 -32.53
N ALA A 135 -13.76 -0.07 -31.72
CA ALA A 135 -14.53 -1.30 -31.91
C ALA A 135 -16.03 -0.97 -31.91
N SER A 136 -16.74 -1.58 -32.86
CA SER A 136 -18.15 -1.32 -33.09
C SER A 136 -18.97 -2.56 -32.74
N TYR A 137 -19.81 -2.43 -31.73
CA TYR A 137 -20.70 -3.47 -31.22
C TYR A 137 -22.10 -3.37 -31.84
N SER A 138 -22.82 -4.48 -31.76
CA SER A 138 -24.27 -4.52 -32.00
C SER A 138 -24.97 -4.71 -30.66
N SER A 139 -26.06 -3.98 -30.43
CA SER A 139 -26.86 -4.18 -29.23
C SER A 139 -27.70 -5.45 -29.35
N TRP A 140 -28.12 -5.99 -28.22
CA TRP A 140 -29.25 -6.93 -28.21
C TRP A 140 -30.54 -6.24 -28.68
N LYS A 141 -31.51 -7.06 -29.13
CA LYS A 141 -32.74 -6.59 -29.80
C LYS A 141 -33.55 -5.65 -28.92
N LYS A 142 -33.97 -4.53 -29.49
CA LYS A 142 -35.05 -3.71 -28.94
C LYS A 142 -36.34 -4.52 -28.83
N GLN A 143 -37.26 -4.05 -28.00
CA GLN A 143 -38.62 -4.57 -27.83
C GLN A 143 -39.41 -4.58 -29.16
N ASP A 144 -39.06 -3.71 -30.12
CA ASP A 144 -39.62 -3.69 -31.47
C ASP A 144 -38.93 -4.67 -32.46
N GLY A 145 -37.94 -5.44 -31.99
CA GLY A 145 -37.17 -6.40 -32.75
C GLY A 145 -35.97 -5.82 -33.51
N THR A 146 -35.73 -4.51 -33.45
CA THR A 146 -34.61 -3.87 -34.15
C THR A 146 -33.29 -4.03 -33.39
N VAL A 147 -32.20 -4.21 -34.14
CA VAL A 147 -30.83 -4.29 -33.60
C VAL A 147 -30.15 -2.96 -33.86
N GLN A 148 -29.62 -2.31 -32.82
CA GLN A 148 -28.76 -1.15 -33.02
C GLN A 148 -27.35 -1.65 -33.35
N THR A 149 -26.76 -1.16 -34.42
CA THR A 149 -25.38 -1.46 -34.81
C THR A 149 -24.55 -0.18 -34.80
N GLY A 150 -23.22 -0.29 -34.84
CA GLY A 150 -22.34 0.88 -34.89
C GLY A 150 -22.00 1.47 -33.52
N ILE A 151 -22.11 0.69 -32.45
CA ILE A 151 -21.93 1.17 -31.08
C ILE A 151 -20.45 1.16 -30.75
N VAL A 152 -19.85 2.32 -30.56
CA VAL A 152 -18.45 2.37 -30.09
C VAL A 152 -18.44 2.35 -28.56
N GLY A 153 -17.89 1.29 -27.97
CA GLY A 153 -17.93 1.06 -26.51
C GLY A 153 -17.30 2.21 -25.73
N SER A 154 -16.13 2.67 -26.18
CA SER A 154 -15.42 3.82 -25.62
C SER A 154 -16.22 5.13 -25.60
N ASN A 155 -17.26 5.28 -26.43
CA ASN A 155 -18.14 6.45 -26.43
C ASN A 155 -19.27 6.35 -25.41
N GLN A 156 -19.49 5.16 -24.83
CA GLN A 156 -20.50 4.96 -23.79
C GLN A 156 -19.86 4.89 -22.40
N MET A 157 -18.56 4.60 -22.30
CA MET A 157 -17.80 4.60 -21.05
C MET A 157 -17.58 6.05 -20.58
N ASP A 158 -18.44 6.50 -19.66
CA ASP A 158 -18.52 7.91 -19.27
C ASP A 158 -17.63 8.23 -18.08
N GLN A 159 -17.31 7.27 -17.23
CA GLN A 159 -16.51 7.54 -16.04
C GLN A 159 -15.55 6.40 -15.79
N LEU A 160 -14.34 6.77 -15.37
CA LEU A 160 -13.30 5.86 -14.97
C LEU A 160 -13.09 5.99 -13.46
N ALA A 161 -12.85 4.86 -12.79
CA ALA A 161 -12.62 4.83 -11.36
C ALA A 161 -11.59 3.76 -10.98
N CYS A 162 -11.03 3.89 -9.77
CA CYS A 162 -10.09 2.95 -9.20
C CYS A 162 -10.38 2.68 -7.72
N GLY A 163 -9.80 1.60 -7.20
CA GLY A 163 -10.00 1.15 -5.84
C GLY A 163 -11.37 0.53 -5.58
N PRO A 164 -11.54 -0.11 -4.41
CA PRO A 164 -12.79 -0.80 -4.05
C PRO A 164 -13.96 0.17 -3.80
N ASN A 165 -13.67 1.46 -3.62
CA ASN A 165 -14.68 2.49 -3.41
C ASN A 165 -15.06 3.22 -4.71
N HIS A 166 -14.51 2.81 -5.86
CA HIS A 166 -14.70 3.47 -7.15
C HIS A 166 -14.33 4.96 -7.11
N ASP A 167 -13.13 5.26 -6.63
CA ASP A 167 -12.57 6.60 -6.60
C ASP A 167 -12.51 7.17 -8.02
N HIS A 168 -13.28 8.22 -8.27
CA HIS A 168 -13.43 8.77 -9.62
C HIS A 168 -12.13 9.38 -10.15
N ILE A 169 -11.73 8.94 -11.34
CA ILE A 169 -10.66 9.54 -12.12
C ILE A 169 -11.28 10.64 -13.00
N ARG A 170 -11.61 11.77 -12.36
CA ARG A 170 -12.45 12.85 -12.91
C ARG A 170 -11.98 13.45 -14.24
N ASN A 171 -10.69 13.40 -14.57
CA ASN A 171 -10.18 13.97 -15.84
C ASN A 171 -10.69 13.22 -17.07
N PHE A 172 -11.14 11.98 -16.87
CA PHE A 172 -11.63 11.11 -17.93
C PHE A 172 -13.15 10.97 -17.92
N ASN A 173 -13.86 11.80 -17.13
CA ASN A 173 -15.32 11.85 -17.22
C ASN A 173 -15.74 12.32 -18.63
N TYR A 174 -16.81 11.74 -19.15
CA TYR A 174 -17.29 11.85 -20.54
C TYR A 174 -16.41 11.17 -21.59
N GLY A 175 -15.38 10.44 -21.14
CA GLY A 175 -14.54 9.62 -21.98
C GLY A 175 -13.83 10.36 -23.11
N ASP A 176 -13.73 11.70 -23.12
CA ASP A 176 -13.18 12.41 -24.27
C ASP A 176 -11.69 12.75 -24.13
N TYR A 177 -10.97 12.52 -25.22
CA TYR A 177 -9.61 12.98 -25.49
C TYR A 177 -9.72 13.94 -26.67
N SER A 178 -9.70 15.25 -26.40
CA SER A 178 -9.65 16.24 -27.47
C SER A 178 -8.62 17.33 -27.18
N GLY A 179 -7.37 17.00 -27.50
CA GLY A 179 -6.47 17.85 -28.27
C GLY A 179 -5.85 19.08 -27.58
N GLY A 180 -4.54 18.98 -27.32
CA GLY A 180 -3.61 19.99 -27.82
C GLY A 180 -3.14 21.09 -26.87
N LYS A 181 -2.99 20.82 -25.58
CA LYS A 181 -2.18 21.66 -24.69
C LYS A 181 -1.36 20.73 -23.80
N TYR A 182 -0.06 20.95 -23.63
CA TYR A 182 0.81 19.95 -23.00
C TYR A 182 1.72 20.50 -21.89
N ASP A 183 1.54 21.74 -21.39
CA ASP A 183 2.54 22.34 -20.50
C ASP A 183 2.03 23.43 -19.53
N GLN A 184 0.74 23.46 -19.17
CA GLN A 184 0.25 24.44 -18.18
C GLN A 184 -0.48 23.78 -17.01
N VAL A 185 0.08 23.96 -15.82
CA VAL A 185 -0.67 23.84 -14.56
C VAL A 185 -1.53 25.10 -14.44
N TRP A 186 -2.84 24.96 -14.23
CA TRP A 186 -3.69 26.14 -13.98
C TRP A 186 -3.18 26.92 -12.76
N THR A 187 -2.87 28.21 -12.94
CA THR A 187 -2.26 29.08 -11.91
C THR A 187 -3.19 30.19 -11.39
N GLY A 188 -4.46 30.22 -11.81
CA GLY A 188 -5.40 31.27 -11.42
C GLY A 188 -5.71 31.32 -9.91
N ALA A 189 -6.29 32.42 -9.45
CA ALA A 189 -6.83 32.52 -8.10
C ALA A 189 -8.23 31.87 -8.05
N LEU A 190 -8.46 31.02 -7.06
CA LEU A 190 -9.78 30.43 -6.79
C LEU A 190 -10.71 31.51 -6.24
N SER A 191 -11.62 32.05 -7.04
CA SER A 191 -12.56 33.09 -6.61
C SER A 191 -14.00 32.64 -6.81
N GLY A 192 -14.50 31.78 -5.93
CA GLY A 192 -15.91 31.39 -5.87
C GLY A 192 -16.24 30.43 -4.71
N PRO A 193 -17.46 30.45 -4.15
CA PRO A 193 -17.88 29.61 -3.01
C PRO A 193 -18.07 28.12 -3.36
N ASN A 194 -17.90 27.72 -4.62
CA ASN A 194 -17.94 26.33 -5.09
C ASN A 194 -16.52 25.85 -5.46
N LEU A 195 -15.66 25.67 -4.45
CA LEU A 195 -14.28 25.19 -4.56
C LEU A 195 -14.15 23.68 -4.96
N ASN A 196 -15.11 23.16 -5.72
CA ASN A 196 -15.17 21.77 -6.21
C ASN A 196 -15.16 21.66 -7.75
N THR A 197 -15.20 22.79 -8.47
CA THR A 197 -15.19 22.83 -9.95
C THR A 197 -13.93 23.44 -10.56
N ASP A 198 -13.14 24.19 -9.80
CA ASP A 198 -11.91 24.86 -10.28
C ASP A 198 -10.70 23.95 -10.03
N LYS A 199 -10.74 22.80 -10.72
CA LYS A 199 -9.80 21.68 -10.54
C LYS A 199 -8.46 22.02 -11.19
N VAL A 200 -7.35 21.63 -10.56
CA VAL A 200 -6.01 21.77 -11.14
C VAL A 200 -5.83 20.65 -12.16
N TYR A 201 -6.34 20.87 -13.36
CA TYR A 201 -6.03 20.02 -14.49
C TYR A 201 -4.63 20.39 -14.98
N GLN A 202 -3.79 19.38 -15.15
CA GLN A 202 -2.65 19.51 -16.05
C GLN A 202 -3.21 19.55 -17.47
N ASP A 203 -2.73 20.46 -18.30
CA ASP A 203 -3.10 20.50 -19.72
C ASP A 203 -2.79 19.17 -20.44
N ASP A 204 -1.84 18.37 -19.93
CA ASP A 204 -1.48 17.03 -20.43
C ASP A 204 -2.54 15.94 -20.16
N GLN A 205 -3.66 16.29 -19.50
CA GLN A 205 -4.79 15.42 -19.21
C GLN A 205 -4.41 14.14 -18.46
N MET A 206 -3.35 14.20 -17.63
CA MET A 206 -3.04 13.21 -16.61
C MET A 206 -3.73 13.57 -15.29
N MET A 207 -4.15 12.57 -14.53
CA MET A 207 -4.69 12.77 -13.19
C MET A 207 -3.77 12.16 -12.16
N LEU A 208 -3.33 12.98 -11.20
CA LEU A 208 -2.71 12.48 -9.98
C LEU A 208 -3.81 12.04 -9.01
N MET A 209 -3.87 10.74 -8.77
CA MET A 209 -4.63 10.12 -7.70
C MET A 209 -3.77 10.17 -6.43
N VAL A 210 -4.36 10.61 -5.32
CA VAL A 210 -3.67 10.71 -4.02
C VAL A 210 -4.46 9.94 -2.98
N GLY A 211 -3.81 9.01 -2.29
CA GLY A 211 -4.43 8.15 -1.28
C GLY A 211 -5.56 7.27 -1.82
N SER A 212 -5.57 7.01 -3.12
CA SER A 212 -6.51 6.08 -3.78
C SER A 212 -5.94 4.65 -3.77
N SER A 213 -6.40 3.77 -4.65
CA SER A 213 -5.87 2.41 -4.79
C SER A 213 -5.93 1.92 -6.23
N THR A 214 -4.85 1.33 -6.72
CA THR A 214 -4.86 0.57 -7.99
C THR A 214 -5.25 -0.89 -7.82
N SER A 215 -5.70 -1.31 -6.63
CA SER A 215 -6.11 -2.70 -6.36
C SER A 215 -7.28 -3.16 -7.23
N GLN A 216 -8.02 -2.20 -7.79
CA GLN A 216 -9.18 -2.41 -8.65
C GLN A 216 -9.29 -1.23 -9.61
N PHE A 217 -9.81 -1.50 -10.80
CA PHE A 217 -10.23 -0.47 -11.74
C PHE A 217 -11.65 -0.75 -12.18
N SER A 218 -12.37 0.29 -12.58
CA SER A 218 -13.75 0.15 -13.02
C SER A 218 -14.16 1.29 -13.94
N PHE A 219 -15.25 1.08 -14.66
CA PHE A 219 -15.90 2.13 -15.42
C PHE A 219 -17.41 2.15 -15.18
N HIS A 220 -18.00 3.32 -15.38
CA HIS A 220 -19.44 3.53 -15.49
C HIS A 220 -19.77 3.87 -16.94
N ASN A 221 -20.94 3.42 -17.42
CA ASN A 221 -21.40 3.73 -18.77
C ASN A 221 -22.82 4.33 -18.79
N SER A 222 -23.11 5.14 -19.82
CA SER A 222 -24.37 5.89 -19.97
C SER A 222 -25.62 5.03 -20.10
N TRP A 223 -25.47 3.73 -20.38
CA TRP A 223 -26.59 2.82 -20.63
C TRP A 223 -26.98 2.00 -19.41
N SER A 224 -26.09 1.94 -18.41
CA SER A 224 -26.32 1.27 -17.14
C SER A 224 -26.85 2.23 -16.07
N GLU A 225 -27.29 1.69 -14.92
CA GLU A 225 -27.78 2.51 -13.82
C GLU A 225 -26.69 3.48 -13.30
N PRO A 226 -27.04 4.67 -12.79
CA PRO A 226 -26.08 5.66 -12.29
C PRO A 226 -25.08 5.16 -11.23
N GLN A 227 -25.34 4.02 -10.58
CA GLN A 227 -24.48 3.44 -9.54
C GLN A 227 -23.85 2.09 -9.94
N HIS A 228 -24.02 1.66 -11.19
CA HIS A 228 -23.52 0.38 -11.65
C HIS A 228 -22.11 0.52 -12.25
N TRP A 229 -21.12 -0.07 -11.56
CA TRP A 229 -19.72 -0.06 -11.96
C TRP A 229 -19.28 -1.42 -12.50
N TYR A 230 -18.55 -1.41 -13.61
CA TYR A 230 -17.94 -2.60 -14.20
C TYR A 230 -16.52 -2.74 -13.69
N ASP A 231 -16.34 -3.51 -12.63
CA ASP A 231 -15.08 -3.71 -11.91
C ASP A 231 -14.41 -5.06 -12.17
N HIS A 232 -14.94 -5.87 -13.06
CA HIS A 232 -14.36 -7.14 -13.49
C HIS A 232 -13.91 -7.13 -14.97
N ASN A 233 -14.00 -5.96 -15.61
CA ASN A 233 -13.85 -5.78 -17.04
C ASN A 233 -12.60 -4.97 -17.41
N TYR A 234 -11.53 -5.22 -16.66
CA TYR A 234 -10.22 -4.65 -16.94
C TYR A 234 -9.15 -5.74 -16.96
N TYR A 235 -8.03 -5.42 -17.61
CA TYR A 235 -6.84 -6.26 -17.63
C TYR A 235 -5.60 -5.38 -17.45
N ILE A 236 -4.71 -5.78 -16.54
CA ILE A 236 -3.45 -5.07 -16.27
C ILE A 236 -2.29 -5.79 -16.97
N LEU A 237 -1.44 -5.01 -17.64
CA LEU A 237 -0.18 -5.45 -18.24
C LEU A 237 0.98 -4.60 -17.75
N GLU A 238 2.12 -5.25 -17.54
CA GLU A 238 3.41 -4.58 -17.54
C GLU A 238 3.98 -4.63 -18.97
N TRP A 239 4.32 -3.47 -19.52
CA TRP A 239 4.97 -3.34 -20.82
C TRP A 239 6.20 -2.47 -20.68
N LYS A 240 7.38 -3.08 -20.89
CA LYS A 240 8.69 -2.42 -20.86
C LYS A 240 8.90 -1.57 -19.58
N GLY A 241 8.51 -2.09 -18.42
CA GLY A 241 8.67 -1.44 -17.12
C GLY A 241 7.62 -0.36 -16.79
N SER A 242 6.57 -0.24 -17.60
CA SER A 242 5.40 0.62 -17.32
C SER A 242 4.14 -0.23 -17.17
N TYR A 243 3.18 0.27 -16.38
CA TYR A 243 1.92 -0.42 -16.16
C TYR A 243 0.79 0.19 -16.96
N TYR A 244 -0.08 -0.67 -17.49
CA TYR A 244 -1.21 -0.29 -18.32
C TYR A 244 -2.45 -1.05 -17.90
N VAL A 245 -3.59 -0.38 -17.97
CA VAL A 245 -4.91 -0.96 -17.73
C VAL A 245 -5.74 -0.79 -18.99
N GLY A 246 -6.18 -1.91 -19.55
CA GLY A 246 -7.14 -1.94 -20.64
C GLY A 246 -8.51 -2.36 -20.13
N PHE A 247 -9.57 -1.85 -20.75
CA PHE A 247 -10.95 -2.15 -20.42
C PHE A 247 -11.67 -2.79 -21.62
N ASP A 248 -12.60 -3.69 -21.31
CA ASP A 248 -13.46 -4.44 -22.24
C ASP A 248 -14.90 -3.97 -22.00
N PHE A 249 -15.51 -3.37 -23.01
CA PHE A 249 -16.83 -2.76 -22.86
C PHE A 249 -17.91 -3.82 -22.76
N GLU A 250 -18.62 -3.78 -21.63
CA GLU A 250 -19.85 -4.52 -21.41
C GLU A 250 -20.92 -3.52 -20.98
N SER A 251 -22.17 -3.83 -21.33
CA SER A 251 -23.31 -3.06 -20.86
C SER A 251 -24.49 -3.99 -20.62
N GLU A 252 -25.19 -3.79 -19.51
CA GLU A 252 -26.44 -4.46 -19.15
C GLU A 252 -27.57 -3.45 -18.94
N SER A 253 -28.81 -3.85 -19.27
CA SER A 253 -30.03 -3.05 -19.10
C SER A 253 -30.58 -3.09 -17.68
N ASN A 254 -31.21 -1.99 -17.25
CA ASN A 254 -31.73 -1.84 -15.90
C ASN A 254 -33.22 -2.15 -15.74
N GLU A 255 -33.68 -2.28 -14.48
CA GLU A 255 -35.07 -2.56 -14.10
C GLU A 255 -36.00 -1.34 -14.15
N THR A 256 -35.46 -0.12 -14.13
CA THR A 256 -36.22 1.11 -13.82
C THR A 256 -36.17 2.22 -14.87
N GLN A 257 -35.38 2.11 -15.95
CA GLN A 257 -35.59 2.97 -17.12
C GLN A 257 -36.82 2.49 -17.90
N GLN A 258 -37.96 3.00 -17.47
CA GLN A 258 -39.18 3.06 -18.25
C GLN A 258 -38.90 3.48 -19.71
N VAL A 259 -39.21 2.56 -20.63
CA VAL A 259 -40.07 2.73 -21.83
C VAL A 259 -39.79 3.89 -22.81
N GLY A 260 -38.65 4.58 -22.72
CA GLY A 260 -38.33 5.72 -23.60
C GLY A 260 -37.51 5.38 -24.86
N LYS A 261 -36.80 4.23 -24.87
CA LYS A 261 -35.94 3.82 -26.00
C LYS A 261 -36.21 2.41 -26.55
N GLY A 262 -37.24 1.73 -26.02
CA GLY A 262 -37.77 0.47 -26.55
C GLY A 262 -36.88 -0.76 -26.33
N TYR A 263 -36.31 -0.98 -25.14
CA TYR A 263 -35.51 -2.18 -24.83
C TYR A 263 -36.22 -3.10 -23.81
N LEU A 264 -35.91 -4.40 -23.83
CA LEU A 264 -36.44 -5.39 -22.89
C LEU A 264 -35.58 -5.47 -21.61
N LYS A 265 -36.24 -5.76 -20.48
CA LYS A 265 -35.66 -5.82 -19.13
C LYS A 265 -34.68 -6.99 -18.98
N GLY A 266 -33.50 -6.74 -18.41
CA GLY A 266 -32.55 -7.78 -17.98
C GLY A 266 -31.76 -8.42 -19.12
N ASP A 267 -31.91 -7.90 -20.34
CA ASP A 267 -31.05 -8.28 -21.46
C ASP A 267 -29.71 -7.53 -21.33
N LYS A 268 -28.60 -8.25 -21.55
CA LYS A 268 -27.31 -7.61 -21.83
C LYS A 268 -27.49 -6.70 -23.05
N PHE A 269 -26.81 -5.56 -23.08
CA PHE A 269 -26.78 -4.69 -24.25
C PHE A 269 -25.57 -4.96 -25.13
N VAL A 270 -24.42 -5.23 -24.54
CA VAL A 270 -23.20 -5.63 -25.26
C VAL A 270 -22.50 -6.69 -24.43
N ASP A 271 -22.17 -7.82 -25.05
CA ASP A 271 -21.37 -8.87 -24.44
C ASP A 271 -19.88 -8.54 -24.57
N ARG A 272 -19.12 -8.95 -23.55
CA ARG A 272 -17.66 -8.93 -23.54
C ARG A 272 -17.09 -9.64 -24.75
N ASP A 273 -16.16 -8.99 -25.44
CA ASP A 273 -15.35 -9.64 -26.48
C ASP A 273 -14.00 -10.15 -25.95
N TYR A 274 -13.70 -9.85 -24.67
CA TYR A 274 -12.46 -10.19 -23.99
C TYR A 274 -11.23 -9.54 -24.62
N ILE A 275 -11.42 -8.44 -25.35
CA ILE A 275 -10.38 -7.60 -25.93
C ILE A 275 -10.40 -6.27 -25.19
N PHE A 276 -9.38 -6.03 -24.39
CA PHE A 276 -9.35 -4.92 -23.44
C PHE A 276 -8.83 -3.62 -24.08
N ASN A 277 -9.28 -3.30 -25.29
CA ASN A 277 -8.85 -2.13 -26.05
C ASN A 277 -9.93 -1.06 -26.21
N ASP A 278 -11.09 -1.18 -25.55
CA ASP A 278 -12.13 -0.15 -25.54
C ASP A 278 -11.65 1.13 -24.87
N TRP A 279 -10.86 0.99 -23.82
CA TRP A 279 -10.19 2.11 -23.17
C TRP A 279 -8.86 1.61 -22.62
N ILE A 280 -7.78 2.35 -22.86
CA ILE A 280 -6.47 2.03 -22.28
C ILE A 280 -5.94 3.26 -21.56
N VAL A 281 -5.45 3.05 -20.34
CA VAL A 281 -4.74 4.05 -19.54
C VAL A 281 -3.37 3.53 -19.10
N LYS A 282 -2.41 4.43 -18.94
CA LYS A 282 -1.10 4.20 -18.34
C LYS A 282 -1.16 4.58 -16.87
N ILE A 283 -0.60 3.73 -16.03
CA ILE A 283 -0.50 3.93 -14.59
C ILE A 283 0.96 4.16 -14.25
N THR A 284 1.26 5.28 -13.60
CA THR A 284 2.62 5.62 -13.18
C THR A 284 2.59 6.03 -11.71
N PRO A 285 3.26 5.34 -10.79
CA PRO A 285 3.35 5.80 -9.40
C PRO A 285 3.90 7.23 -9.33
N ALA A 286 3.42 8.02 -8.36
CA ALA A 286 3.85 9.40 -8.19
C ALA A 286 5.16 9.47 -7.39
N TYR A 287 6.14 10.22 -7.88
CA TYR A 287 7.45 10.39 -7.25
C TYR A 287 7.69 11.85 -6.84
N PRO A 288 8.44 12.13 -5.77
CA PRO A 288 8.84 13.49 -5.48
C PRO A 288 9.88 14.03 -6.50
N VAL A 289 9.86 15.34 -6.81
CA VAL A 289 10.70 16.04 -7.82
C VAL A 289 12.20 15.79 -7.63
N ASN A 290 12.62 15.46 -6.42
CA ASN A 290 14.03 15.24 -6.10
C ASN A 290 14.53 13.84 -6.48
N GLU A 291 13.67 12.93 -6.99
CA GLU A 291 14.01 11.53 -7.27
C GLU A 291 13.33 10.96 -8.56
N PRO A 292 13.46 11.61 -9.74
CA PRO A 292 12.72 11.24 -10.96
C PRO A 292 13.10 9.90 -11.59
N ASP A 293 14.27 9.33 -11.26
CA ASP A 293 14.76 8.07 -11.82
C ASP A 293 14.53 6.84 -10.91
N LYS A 294 14.05 7.06 -9.68
CA LYS A 294 13.92 6.01 -8.67
C LYS A 294 12.52 5.40 -8.69
N VAL A 295 12.32 4.34 -9.48
CA VAL A 295 11.04 3.61 -9.49
C VAL A 295 10.90 2.78 -8.21
N VAL A 296 9.85 3.00 -7.41
CA VAL A 296 9.60 2.24 -6.17
C VAL A 296 9.30 0.78 -6.48
N LYS A 297 10.08 -0.11 -5.89
CA LYS A 297 9.90 -1.56 -5.92
C LYS A 297 9.09 -2.06 -4.72
N GLU A 298 9.38 -1.55 -3.52
CA GLU A 298 8.71 -1.94 -2.28
C GLU A 298 8.75 -0.78 -1.28
N THR A 299 7.67 -0.53 -0.54
CA THR A 299 7.67 0.51 0.49
C THR A 299 6.80 0.15 1.68
N GLY A 300 7.16 0.63 2.86
CA GLY A 300 6.43 0.31 4.08
C GLY A 300 6.97 1.06 5.27
N ARG A 301 6.26 0.91 6.38
CA ARG A 301 6.72 1.27 7.72
C ARG A 301 7.03 0.00 8.48
N ILE A 302 8.21 -0.06 9.08
CA ILE A 302 8.64 -1.17 9.91
C ILE A 302 8.55 -0.71 11.36
N ILE A 303 7.82 -1.48 12.17
CA ILE A 303 7.66 -1.28 13.62
C ILE A 303 8.31 -2.47 14.34
N CYS A 304 9.02 -2.22 15.44
CA CYS A 304 9.94 -3.18 16.04
C CYS A 304 9.79 -3.26 17.55
N GLU A 305 10.07 -4.46 18.07
CA GLU A 305 10.32 -4.74 19.48
C GLU A 305 11.82 -5.08 19.65
N ASP A 306 12.50 -4.38 20.56
CA ASP A 306 13.94 -4.54 20.82
C ASP A 306 14.24 -5.75 21.72
N LEU A 307 13.21 -6.32 22.34
CA LEU A 307 13.25 -7.47 23.27
C LEU A 307 13.95 -7.19 24.61
N GLY A 308 14.02 -5.92 25.03
CA GLY A 308 14.47 -5.51 26.35
C GLY A 308 13.52 -5.99 27.45
N THR A 309 12.21 -5.90 27.20
CA THR A 309 11.14 -6.52 27.97
C THR A 309 10.44 -7.61 27.16
N VAL A 310 9.69 -8.50 27.83
CA VAL A 310 9.03 -9.64 27.17
C VAL A 310 7.51 -9.49 27.05
N ASP A 311 6.94 -8.47 27.68
CA ASP A 311 5.50 -8.25 27.81
C ASP A 311 5.03 -6.83 27.46
N ASP A 312 5.94 -5.98 26.99
CA ASP A 312 5.61 -4.73 26.30
C ASP A 312 5.50 -5.06 24.82
N PHE A 313 4.34 -4.80 24.22
CA PHE A 313 4.07 -5.10 22.81
C PHE A 313 3.54 -3.85 22.10
N ASP A 314 4.18 -2.72 22.30
CA ASP A 314 3.79 -1.45 21.70
C ASP A 314 4.42 -1.24 20.30
N PHE A 315 5.47 -2.02 19.97
CA PHE A 315 6.25 -1.99 18.74
C PHE A 315 6.80 -0.60 18.40
N ASN A 316 7.09 0.23 19.39
CA ASN A 316 7.55 1.60 19.18
C ASN A 316 9.08 1.77 19.37
N ASP A 317 9.77 0.71 19.82
CA ASP A 317 11.19 0.75 20.18
C ASP A 317 12.02 1.31 19.03
N ILE A 318 11.70 0.85 17.82
CA ILE A 318 12.14 1.45 16.58
C ILE A 318 10.98 1.47 15.59
N VAL A 319 10.74 2.63 14.98
CA VAL A 319 9.79 2.80 13.89
C VAL A 319 10.47 3.53 12.75
N PHE A 320 10.44 2.98 11.55
CA PHE A 320 11.01 3.65 10.37
C PHE A 320 10.22 3.39 9.10
N ASP A 321 10.24 4.37 8.21
CA ASP A 321 9.79 4.23 6.83
C ASP A 321 10.95 3.76 5.96
N ALA A 322 10.69 2.81 5.07
CA ALA A 322 11.66 2.37 4.08
C ALA A 322 11.03 2.33 2.68
N THR A 323 11.85 2.61 1.68
CA THR A 323 11.47 2.58 0.27
C THR A 323 12.63 1.99 -0.52
N ILE A 324 12.42 0.81 -1.10
CA ILE A 324 13.37 0.16 -2.00
C ILE A 324 12.96 0.50 -3.43
N TYR A 325 13.92 0.82 -4.27
CA TYR A 325 13.72 1.19 -5.65
C TYR A 325 14.24 0.09 -6.60
N THR A 326 13.78 0.10 -7.85
CA THR A 326 14.15 -0.90 -8.85
C THR A 326 15.61 -0.82 -9.28
N ASP A 327 16.26 0.33 -9.09
CA ASP A 327 17.70 0.51 -9.30
C ASP A 327 18.55 -0.12 -8.19
N GLY A 328 17.90 -0.65 -7.14
CA GLY A 328 18.55 -1.30 -6.00
C GLY A 328 18.93 -0.36 -4.86
N THR A 329 18.60 0.94 -4.97
CA THR A 329 18.73 1.89 -3.85
C THR A 329 17.60 1.73 -2.84
N CYS A 330 17.84 2.18 -1.61
CA CYS A 330 16.89 2.13 -0.52
C CYS A 330 17.00 3.39 0.35
N ASP A 331 15.91 4.11 0.50
CA ASP A 331 15.82 5.25 1.41
C ASP A 331 15.11 4.83 2.70
N ILE A 332 15.70 5.24 3.84
CA ILE A 332 15.22 4.90 5.18
C ILE A 332 15.07 6.18 6.00
N THR A 333 13.93 6.34 6.66
CA THR A 333 13.65 7.46 7.58
C THR A 333 13.19 6.92 8.93
N ILE A 334 13.99 7.14 9.97
CA ILE A 334 13.65 6.79 11.35
C ILE A 334 12.61 7.78 11.86
N LEU A 335 11.55 7.27 12.45
CA LEU A 335 10.41 8.03 12.97
C LEU A 335 10.37 7.97 14.49
N SER A 336 10.72 6.82 15.08
CA SER A 336 10.82 6.59 16.52
C SER A 336 12.07 5.78 16.84
N ALA A 337 12.74 6.17 17.93
CA ALA A 337 13.74 5.41 18.68
C ALA A 337 13.29 5.36 20.15
N GLY A 338 12.17 4.69 20.39
CA GLY A 338 11.50 4.58 21.69
C GLY A 338 12.24 3.67 22.67
N GLY A 339 13.08 2.76 22.18
CA GLY A 339 13.80 1.79 23.00
C GLY A 339 14.98 2.40 23.77
N THR A 340 15.49 1.64 24.74
CA THR A 340 16.71 1.99 25.49
C THR A 340 17.94 1.20 25.07
N LEU A 341 17.77 0.06 24.39
CA LEU A 341 18.89 -0.78 23.96
C LEU A 341 19.56 -0.20 22.72
N ASP A 342 20.87 -0.36 22.63
CA ASP A 342 21.63 0.09 21.46
C ASP A 342 21.13 -0.64 20.22
N VAL A 343 20.83 0.10 19.15
CA VAL A 343 20.22 -0.46 17.95
C VAL A 343 20.80 0.16 16.68
N THR A 344 21.03 -0.71 15.69
CA THR A 344 21.40 -0.28 14.35
C THR A 344 20.33 -0.65 13.33
N VAL A 345 20.11 0.23 12.35
CA VAL A 345 19.26 -0.04 11.17
C VAL A 345 20.12 0.16 9.93
N ALA A 346 20.18 -0.85 9.06
CA ALA A 346 21.05 -0.82 7.87
C ALA A 346 22.52 -0.47 8.19
N GLY A 347 22.99 -0.92 9.37
CA GLY A 347 24.35 -0.69 9.89
C GLY A 347 24.59 0.69 10.51
N GLU A 348 23.59 1.57 10.58
CA GLU A 348 23.70 2.90 11.22
C GLU A 348 23.25 2.84 12.67
N ASP A 349 24.04 3.39 13.60
CA ASP A 349 23.68 3.55 15.02
C ASP A 349 22.59 4.61 15.19
N ILE A 350 21.39 4.19 15.59
CA ILE A 350 20.23 5.08 15.62
C ILE A 350 20.25 6.05 16.79
N HIS A 351 20.73 5.62 17.97
CA HIS A 351 20.79 6.49 19.15
C HIS A 351 21.80 7.62 18.98
N SER A 352 22.88 7.38 18.23
CA SER A 352 23.85 8.43 17.88
C SER A 352 23.23 9.57 17.05
N HIS A 353 22.23 9.26 16.22
CA HIS A 353 21.58 10.22 15.32
C HIS A 353 20.34 10.88 15.93
N THR A 354 19.58 10.14 16.73
CA THR A 354 18.23 10.55 17.18
C THR A 354 18.16 10.84 18.68
N GLY A 355 19.16 10.42 19.46
CA GLY A 355 19.07 10.31 20.91
C GLY A 355 18.29 9.07 21.35
N THR A 356 18.43 8.70 22.63
CA THR A 356 17.69 7.58 23.24
C THR A 356 16.27 8.02 23.63
N MET A 357 15.27 7.13 23.55
CA MET A 357 13.87 7.39 23.93
C MET A 357 13.21 8.54 23.12
N ASN A 358 13.60 8.73 21.86
CA ASN A 358 13.04 9.77 21.00
C ASN A 358 11.92 9.20 20.12
N THR A 359 10.68 9.36 20.57
CA THR A 359 9.50 8.79 19.91
C THR A 359 8.98 9.58 18.70
N ASN A 360 9.68 10.66 18.30
CA ASN A 360 9.35 11.48 17.12
C ASN A 360 10.59 12.18 16.55
N CYS A 361 11.48 11.44 15.88
CA CYS A 361 12.79 11.95 15.45
C CYS A 361 12.87 12.39 13.98
N ASN A 362 12.09 11.80 13.06
CA ASN A 362 12.10 12.08 11.62
C ASN A 362 13.50 12.24 11.01
N TYR A 363 14.38 11.25 11.25
CA TYR A 363 15.77 11.28 10.81
C TYR A 363 15.99 10.43 9.56
N ALA A 364 16.42 11.05 8.45
CA ALA A 364 16.76 10.34 7.22
C ALA A 364 18.18 9.75 7.29
N LEU A 365 18.30 8.44 7.07
CA LEU A 365 19.60 7.78 6.93
C LEU A 365 20.20 8.07 5.55
N PRO A 366 21.53 7.96 5.38
CA PRO A 366 22.15 7.92 4.06
C PRO A 366 21.53 6.81 3.20
N THR A 367 21.30 7.10 1.91
CA THR A 367 20.77 6.12 0.95
C THR A 367 21.60 4.84 0.97
N LYS A 368 20.90 3.72 1.06
CA LYS A 368 21.47 2.37 1.12
C LYS A 368 21.29 1.66 -0.22
N THR A 369 21.98 0.54 -0.38
CA THR A 369 21.90 -0.32 -1.58
C THR A 369 21.95 -1.79 -1.18
N GLY A 370 21.42 -2.67 -2.03
CA GLY A 370 21.61 -4.12 -1.89
C GLY A 370 20.52 -4.85 -1.11
N TYR A 371 19.43 -4.17 -0.74
CA TYR A 371 18.25 -4.80 -0.16
C TYR A 371 17.26 -5.15 -1.26
N ALA A 372 16.92 -6.44 -1.39
CA ALA A 372 15.95 -6.88 -2.39
C ALA A 372 14.51 -6.66 -1.91
N ARG A 373 14.27 -6.79 -0.60
CA ARG A 373 12.98 -6.65 0.07
C ARG A 373 13.09 -5.89 1.39
N LEU A 374 11.99 -5.35 1.91
CA LEU A 374 11.99 -4.62 3.19
C LEU A 374 12.40 -5.51 4.37
N ILE A 375 12.05 -6.81 4.31
CA ILE A 375 12.42 -7.78 5.35
C ILE A 375 13.95 -7.98 5.46
N ASP A 376 14.68 -7.70 4.37
CA ASP A 376 16.14 -7.87 4.27
C ASP A 376 16.92 -6.71 4.90
N ILE A 377 16.24 -5.63 5.32
CA ILE A 377 16.89 -4.52 6.01
C ILE A 377 17.29 -5.02 7.41
N PRO A 378 18.59 -5.04 7.75
CA PRO A 378 19.05 -5.57 9.02
C PRO A 378 18.76 -4.58 10.13
N ILE A 379 18.23 -5.10 11.24
CA ILE A 379 17.94 -4.36 12.46
C ILE A 379 18.59 -5.14 13.59
N VAL A 380 19.71 -4.62 14.12
CA VAL A 380 20.52 -5.33 15.11
C VAL A 380 20.45 -4.60 16.43
N VAL A 381 20.01 -5.31 17.46
CA VAL A 381 19.95 -4.83 18.85
C VAL A 381 21.14 -5.38 19.61
N SER A 382 21.77 -4.54 20.42
CA SER A 382 22.92 -4.87 21.26
C SER A 382 22.60 -4.60 22.72
N LYS A 383 22.93 -5.55 23.59
CA LYS A 383 22.81 -5.39 25.05
C LYS A 383 23.97 -6.06 25.77
N LYS A 384 24.17 -5.70 27.04
CA LYS A 384 25.12 -6.42 27.89
C LYS A 384 24.47 -7.69 28.44
N ASN A 385 25.17 -8.82 28.32
CA ASN A 385 24.80 -10.07 28.99
C ASN A 385 25.08 -9.98 30.51
N ASN A 386 24.75 -11.02 31.27
CA ASN A 386 25.00 -11.03 32.72
C ASN A 386 26.49 -10.96 33.09
N ALA A 387 27.39 -11.33 32.17
CA ALA A 387 28.84 -11.20 32.33
C ALA A 387 29.37 -9.80 31.97
N GLY A 388 28.50 -8.89 31.52
CA GLY A 388 28.85 -7.53 31.11
C GLY A 388 29.38 -7.40 29.68
N GLU A 389 29.40 -8.49 28.92
CA GLU A 389 29.85 -8.53 27.52
C GLU A 389 28.72 -8.04 26.60
N VAL A 390 29.08 -7.28 25.55
CA VAL A 390 28.10 -6.86 24.55
C VAL A 390 27.76 -8.04 23.64
N VAL A 391 26.49 -8.39 23.61
CA VAL A 391 25.92 -9.41 22.74
C VAL A 391 24.92 -8.74 21.80
N SER A 392 24.86 -9.20 20.54
CA SER A 392 24.02 -8.58 19.51
C SER A 392 23.16 -9.62 18.80
N TYR A 393 21.96 -9.23 18.42
CA TYR A 393 21.03 -10.09 17.68
C TYR A 393 20.22 -9.29 16.68
N GLU A 394 19.92 -9.91 15.55
CA GLU A 394 19.04 -9.34 14.54
C GLU A 394 17.57 -9.64 14.86
N LEU A 395 16.72 -8.65 14.62
CA LEU A 395 15.26 -8.77 14.73
C LEU A 395 14.68 -9.51 13.53
N ALA A 396 13.86 -10.52 13.80
CA ALA A 396 13.27 -11.41 12.81
C ALA A 396 11.74 -11.26 12.69
N ALA A 397 11.24 -11.58 11.50
CA ALA A 397 9.81 -11.69 11.20
C ALA A 397 9.52 -13.06 10.55
N THR A 398 9.90 -14.13 11.25
CA THR A 398 9.73 -15.50 10.74
C THR A 398 8.24 -15.84 10.62
N ALA A 399 7.84 -16.37 9.47
CA ALA A 399 6.45 -16.73 9.23
C ALA A 399 5.94 -17.73 10.27
N GLY A 400 4.77 -17.45 10.86
CA GLY A 400 4.15 -18.30 11.89
C GLY A 400 4.82 -18.28 13.27
N ALA A 401 5.85 -17.45 13.49
CA ALA A 401 6.48 -17.22 14.79
C ALA A 401 6.16 -15.82 15.31
N ALA A 402 6.30 -15.57 16.62
CA ALA A 402 6.09 -14.25 17.20
C ALA A 402 7.00 -13.21 16.51
N PRO A 403 6.48 -12.06 16.06
CA PRO A 403 7.24 -11.09 15.28
C PRO A 403 8.12 -10.25 16.19
N GLN A 404 9.33 -9.93 15.76
CA GLN A 404 10.16 -8.91 16.39
C GLN A 404 10.16 -7.61 15.56
N LYS A 405 9.70 -7.71 14.31
CA LYS A 405 9.43 -6.60 13.40
C LYS A 405 8.18 -6.90 12.58
N ILE A 406 7.41 -5.86 12.26
CA ILE A 406 6.17 -5.95 11.47
C ILE A 406 6.21 -4.89 10.39
N CYS A 407 5.78 -5.24 9.17
CA CYS A 407 5.62 -4.28 8.07
C CYS A 407 4.16 -3.84 7.95
N VAL A 408 3.93 -2.54 8.12
CA VAL A 408 2.63 -1.87 8.08
C VAL A 408 2.62 -0.74 7.03
N PRO A 409 1.44 -0.26 6.60
CA PRO A 409 1.33 0.94 5.78
C PRO A 409 2.00 2.16 6.43
N LYS A 410 2.52 3.09 5.61
CA LYS A 410 3.09 4.36 6.10
C LYS A 410 2.08 5.30 6.79
N SER A 411 0.78 5.04 6.67
CA SER A 411 -0.23 5.75 7.47
C SER A 411 -0.39 5.23 8.90
N TYR A 412 0.19 4.07 9.23
CA TYR A 412 0.09 3.49 10.56
C TYR A 412 0.57 4.47 11.63
N LYS A 413 -0.23 4.72 12.65
CA LYS A 413 0.13 5.55 13.79
C LYS A 413 0.68 4.65 14.88
N TRP A 414 1.94 4.84 15.27
CA TRP A 414 2.57 3.95 16.26
C TRP A 414 2.08 4.25 17.67
N CYS A 415 2.07 3.20 18.50
CA CYS A 415 1.59 3.25 19.86
C CYS A 415 2.39 4.26 20.68
N VAL A 416 1.72 4.93 21.63
CA VAL A 416 2.45 5.63 22.69
C VAL A 416 3.15 4.62 23.59
N GLU A 417 4.26 5.01 24.20
CA GLU A 417 5.05 4.19 25.13
C GLU A 417 4.19 3.36 26.10
N ARG A 418 4.50 2.06 26.23
CA ARG A 418 3.84 1.07 27.11
C ARG A 418 2.37 0.81 26.79
N THR A 419 1.89 1.25 25.62
CA THR A 419 0.55 0.93 25.15
C THR A 419 0.63 -0.26 24.22
N ASN A 420 0.28 -1.43 24.73
CA ASN A 420 0.23 -2.64 23.91
C ASN A 420 -0.60 -2.40 22.64
N ILE A 421 -0.14 -2.96 21.53
CA ILE A 421 -0.67 -2.68 20.20
C ILE A 421 -2.17 -2.98 20.06
N GLU A 422 -2.75 -3.91 20.81
CA GLU A 422 -4.20 -4.15 20.78
C GLU A 422 -5.03 -3.04 21.47
N GLU A 423 -4.44 -2.28 22.38
CA GLU A 423 -5.12 -1.12 22.98
C GLU A 423 -5.21 0.04 21.99
N ALA A 424 -4.17 0.23 21.19
CA ALA A 424 -4.12 1.24 20.14
C ALA A 424 -4.83 0.79 18.86
N HIS A 425 -4.72 -0.48 18.50
CA HIS A 425 -5.27 -1.12 17.31
C HIS A 425 -6.06 -2.39 17.67
N PRO A 426 -7.34 -2.26 18.07
CA PRO A 426 -8.14 -3.36 18.63
C PRO A 426 -8.34 -4.58 17.72
N GLN A 427 -8.09 -4.44 16.42
CA GLN A 427 -8.19 -5.53 15.45
C GLN A 427 -6.89 -6.34 15.31
N PHE A 428 -5.79 -5.93 15.94
CA PHE A 428 -4.49 -6.62 15.86
C PHE A 428 -4.57 -8.09 16.26
N THR A 429 -5.21 -8.40 17.39
CA THR A 429 -5.35 -9.79 17.88
C THR A 429 -6.09 -10.69 16.89
N ASN A 430 -7.10 -10.16 16.18
CA ASN A 430 -7.81 -10.93 15.15
C ASN A 430 -6.91 -11.22 13.94
N TRP A 431 -6.09 -10.24 13.55
CA TRP A 431 -5.14 -10.38 12.45
C TRP A 431 -4.09 -11.47 12.75
N VAL A 432 -3.50 -11.46 13.96
CA VAL A 432 -2.53 -12.48 14.42
C VAL A 432 -3.05 -13.91 14.22
N ASN A 433 -4.32 -14.15 14.54
CA ASN A 433 -4.92 -15.48 14.54
C ASN A 433 -5.42 -15.94 13.14
N LYS A 434 -5.77 -15.01 12.25
CA LYS A 434 -6.48 -15.34 10.98
C LYS A 434 -5.67 -15.06 9.72
N ASN A 435 -4.63 -14.23 9.81
CA ASN A 435 -3.85 -13.77 8.66
C ASN A 435 -4.71 -13.21 7.50
N ASP A 436 -5.94 -12.78 7.80
CA ASP A 436 -6.92 -12.25 6.84
C ASP A 436 -7.98 -11.40 7.59
N ILE A 437 -8.48 -10.34 6.93
CA ILE A 437 -9.09 -9.08 7.43
C ILE A 437 -8.07 -7.94 7.55
N ASP A 438 -7.74 -7.27 6.44
CA ASP A 438 -6.78 -6.14 6.45
C ASP A 438 -7.50 -4.77 6.45
N THR A 439 -7.82 -4.28 7.65
CA THR A 439 -7.99 -2.84 8.00
C THR A 439 -7.40 -2.50 9.39
N TRP A 440 -6.73 -3.44 10.08
CA TRP A 440 -6.33 -3.26 11.48
C TRP A 440 -5.35 -2.10 11.69
N ALA A 441 -4.38 -1.94 10.79
CA ALA A 441 -3.31 -0.94 10.90
C ALA A 441 -3.81 0.50 10.70
N THR A 442 -4.98 0.67 10.08
CA THR A 442 -5.59 1.98 9.85
C THR A 442 -6.74 2.30 10.82
N ASN A 443 -7.20 1.30 11.59
CA ASN A 443 -8.22 1.44 12.61
C ASN A 443 -7.55 1.59 14.00
N TYR A 444 -7.42 2.83 14.48
CA TYR A 444 -6.74 3.15 15.73
C TYR A 444 -7.62 3.93 16.70
N VAL A 445 -7.24 3.87 17.99
CA VAL A 445 -7.87 4.62 19.07
C VAL A 445 -7.13 5.94 19.30
N VAL A 446 -7.84 7.06 19.14
CA VAL A 446 -7.30 8.41 19.41
C VAL A 446 -6.81 8.50 20.86
N GLY A 447 -5.62 9.08 21.06
CA GLY A 447 -4.97 9.19 22.37
C GLY A 447 -4.18 7.96 22.82
N LYS A 448 -4.15 6.89 22.01
CA LYS A 448 -3.33 5.69 22.22
C LYS A 448 -2.18 5.55 21.21
N VAL A 449 -2.09 6.47 20.26
CA VAL A 449 -1.07 6.54 19.21
C VAL A 449 -0.40 7.91 19.20
N ILE A 450 0.80 7.99 18.61
CA ILE A 450 1.50 9.24 18.31
C ILE A 450 0.90 9.83 17.03
N GLU A 451 0.38 11.07 17.10
CA GLU A 451 -0.30 11.77 15.99
C GLU A 451 0.64 12.55 15.07
#